data_AF-A0A357R0C1-F1
#
_entry.id   AF-A0A357R0C1-F1
#
_cell.length_a   1.000
_cell.length_b   1.000
_cell.length_c   1.000
_cell.angle_alpha   90.00
_cell.angle_beta   90.00
_cell.angle_gamma   90.00
#
_symmetry.space_group_name_H-M   'P 1'
#
loop_
_entity.id
_entity.type
_entity.pdbx_description
1 polymer ?
#
loop_
_entity_poly.entity_id
_entity_poly.type
_entity_poly.pdbx_seq_one_letter_code
_entity_poly.pdbx_strand_id
1 'polypeptide(L)'
;MIIHQGLCSVIDFNRCDIGDPYEEFVRAFYFSRDKSIPFVLGQLYGYFGSTLPDDFFCILKVYLADACLSAILWSMKHYPENVEEMRRFNSQIQQDFDEFKKDEPIWIHLLNRTK
;
A
#
# COMPACT_ATOMS: atom_id res chain seq x y z
N MET A 1 -9.88 -5.08 -11.81
CA MET A 1 -10.89 -4.03 -12.13
C MET A 1 -11.11 -4.00 -13.62
N ILE A 2 -12.37 -3.94 -14.06
CA ILE A 2 -12.76 -3.74 -15.45
C ILE A 2 -13.50 -2.41 -15.50
N ILE A 3 -13.12 -1.53 -16.41
CA ILE A 3 -13.80 -0.27 -16.68
C ILE A 3 -14.45 -0.38 -18.06
N HIS A 4 -15.76 -0.23 -18.13
CA HIS A 4 -16.51 -0.28 -19.39
C HIS A 4 -17.63 0.76 -19.38
N GLN A 5 -17.60 1.70 -20.33
CA GLN A 5 -18.61 2.77 -20.47
C GLN A 5 -18.88 3.55 -19.17
N GLY A 6 -17.83 3.85 -18.40
CA GLY A 6 -17.95 4.56 -17.12
C GLY A 6 -18.42 3.71 -15.94
N LEU A 7 -18.77 2.43 -16.17
CA LEU A 7 -19.01 1.47 -15.10
C LEU A 7 -17.71 0.81 -14.67
N CYS A 8 -17.55 0.65 -13.36
CA CYS A 8 -16.45 -0.05 -12.74
C CYS A 8 -16.96 -1.40 -12.21
N SER A 9 -16.23 -2.47 -12.51
CA SER A 9 -16.50 -3.82 -11.97
C SER A 9 -15.22 -4.41 -11.39
N VAL A 10 -15.36 -5.13 -10.29
CA VAL A 10 -14.26 -5.83 -9.61
C VAL A 10 -14.46 -7.33 -9.80
N ILE A 11 -13.36 -8.04 -10.03
CA ILE A 11 -13.30 -9.50 -10.25
C ILE A 11 -12.10 -10.04 -9.45
N ASP A 12 -11.92 -11.36 -9.45
CA ASP A 12 -10.82 -12.07 -8.75
C ASP A 12 -10.96 -12.07 -7.21
N PHE A 13 -12.13 -12.51 -6.73
CA PHE A 13 -12.45 -12.66 -5.29
C PHE A 13 -11.98 -14.01 -4.70
N ASN A 14 -11.09 -14.74 -5.36
CA ASN A 14 -10.62 -16.07 -4.92
C ASN A 14 -9.77 -16.04 -3.64
N ARG A 15 -9.32 -14.85 -3.22
CA ARG A 15 -8.57 -14.59 -1.98
C ARG A 15 -9.22 -13.52 -1.11
N CYS A 16 -10.54 -13.39 -1.16
CA CYS A 16 -11.23 -12.52 -0.22
C CYS A 16 -11.23 -13.12 1.19
N ASP A 17 -11.13 -12.25 2.17
CA ASP A 17 -11.26 -12.56 3.58
C ASP A 17 -12.12 -11.49 4.27
N ILE A 18 -12.31 -11.66 5.58
CA ILE A 18 -12.96 -10.67 6.44
C ILE A 18 -11.87 -10.13 7.35
N GLY A 19 -11.58 -8.83 7.22
CA GLY A 19 -10.50 -8.18 7.94
C GLY A 19 -10.73 -6.68 8.10
N ASP A 20 -9.71 -6.01 8.60
CA ASP A 20 -9.68 -4.55 8.71
C ASP A 20 -9.59 -3.92 7.31
N PRO A 21 -10.48 -2.99 6.94
CA PRO A 21 -10.44 -2.34 5.63
C PRO A 21 -9.12 -1.61 5.34
N TYR A 22 -8.34 -1.25 6.36
CA TYR A 22 -7.05 -0.58 6.15
C TYR A 22 -6.00 -1.49 5.51
N GLU A 23 -6.09 -2.81 5.73
CA GLU A 23 -5.17 -3.80 5.19
C GLU A 23 -5.15 -3.80 3.65
N GLU A 24 -6.29 -3.52 2.99
CA GLU A 24 -6.40 -3.50 1.52
C GLU A 24 -5.40 -2.50 0.89
N PHE A 25 -5.01 -1.44 1.61
CA PHE A 25 -4.06 -0.44 1.12
C PHE A 25 -2.60 -0.90 1.12
N VAL A 26 -2.27 -2.04 1.73
CA VAL A 26 -0.93 -2.66 1.62
C VAL A 26 -0.52 -2.78 0.15
N ARG A 27 -1.45 -3.21 -0.72
CA ARG A 27 -1.19 -3.39 -2.17
C ARG A 27 -0.85 -2.07 -2.87
N ALA A 28 -1.47 -0.96 -2.48
CA ALA A 28 -1.17 0.34 -3.05
C ALA A 28 0.26 0.78 -2.71
N PHE A 29 0.68 0.55 -1.46
CA PHE A 29 2.03 0.85 -0.99
C PHE A 29 3.09 -0.06 -1.61
N TYR A 30 2.78 -1.33 -1.81
CA TYR A 30 3.73 -2.30 -2.36
C TYR A 30 3.92 -2.13 -3.88
N PHE A 31 2.82 -2.00 -4.64
CA PHE A 31 2.87 -2.10 -6.11
C PHE A 31 2.74 -0.75 -6.83
N SER A 32 2.05 0.22 -6.23
CA SER A 32 1.71 1.48 -6.91
C SER A 32 2.56 2.68 -6.46
N ARG A 33 2.97 2.69 -5.18
CA ARG A 33 3.80 3.76 -4.59
C ARG A 33 5.05 4.04 -5.44
N ASP A 34 5.81 3.01 -5.81
CA ASP A 34 7.05 3.14 -6.61
C ASP A 34 6.81 3.90 -7.93
N LYS A 35 5.61 3.79 -8.49
CA LYS A 35 5.25 4.38 -9.77
C LYS A 35 4.68 5.77 -9.65
N SER A 36 3.85 6.04 -8.64
CA SER A 36 3.21 7.33 -8.48
C SER A 36 2.64 7.53 -7.08
N ILE A 37 3.28 8.40 -6.31
CA ILE A 37 2.74 8.90 -5.04
C ILE A 37 1.38 9.59 -5.24
N PRO A 38 1.19 10.50 -6.23
CA PRO A 38 -0.12 11.10 -6.47
C PRO A 38 -1.24 10.10 -6.74
N PHE A 39 -0.94 8.97 -7.40
CA PHE A 39 -1.93 7.93 -7.66
C PHE A 39 -2.38 7.24 -6.36
N VAL A 40 -1.44 6.85 -5.50
CA VAL A 40 -1.76 6.26 -4.19
C VAL A 40 -2.57 7.23 -3.34
N LEU A 41 -2.18 8.51 -3.30
CA LEU A 41 -2.93 9.55 -2.58
C LEU A 41 -4.34 9.73 -3.15
N GLY A 42 -4.50 9.69 -4.48
CA GLY A 42 -5.81 9.72 -5.13
C GLY A 42 -6.71 8.54 -4.72
N GLN A 43 -6.15 7.34 -4.60
CA GLN A 43 -6.88 6.17 -4.10
C GLN A 43 -7.31 6.34 -2.64
N LEU A 44 -6.38 6.79 -1.77
CA LEU A 44 -6.64 7.02 -0.35
C LEU A 44 -7.72 8.10 -0.15
N TYR A 45 -7.53 9.29 -0.70
CA TYR A 45 -8.48 10.39 -0.55
C TYR A 45 -9.81 10.11 -1.25
N GLY A 46 -9.80 9.36 -2.36
CA GLY A 46 -11.01 8.92 -3.04
C GLY A 46 -11.84 7.94 -2.20
N TYR A 47 -11.18 7.04 -1.45
CA TYR A 47 -11.84 6.08 -0.56
C TYR A 47 -12.39 6.74 0.71
N PHE A 48 -11.58 7.58 1.36
CA PHE A 48 -11.93 8.19 2.65
C PHE A 48 -12.70 9.53 2.55
N GLY A 49 -12.97 10.02 1.34
CA GLY A 49 -13.70 11.28 1.17
C GLY A 49 -12.90 12.52 1.56
N SER A 50 -11.63 12.58 1.15
CA SER A 50 -10.66 13.69 1.37
C SER A 50 -10.10 13.88 2.79
N THR A 51 -10.56 13.14 3.79
CA THR A 51 -9.98 13.18 5.15
C THR A 51 -9.63 11.77 5.60
N LEU A 52 -8.36 11.52 5.88
CA LEU A 52 -7.90 10.22 6.37
C LEU A 52 -8.19 10.12 7.88
N PRO A 53 -8.59 8.94 8.38
CA PRO A 53 -8.68 8.68 9.81
C PRO A 53 -7.32 8.89 10.50
N ASP A 54 -7.33 9.42 11.72
CA ASP A 54 -6.10 9.76 12.47
C ASP A 54 -5.23 8.53 12.78
N ASP A 55 -5.86 7.36 12.94
CA ASP A 55 -5.21 6.08 13.25
C ASP A 55 -4.80 5.29 12.00
N PHE A 56 -5.24 5.72 10.81
CA PHE A 56 -5.07 4.97 9.56
C PHE A 56 -3.63 4.55 9.30
N PHE A 57 -2.69 5.50 9.30
CA PHE A 57 -1.30 5.18 8.98
C PHE A 57 -0.61 4.39 10.08
N CYS A 58 -0.97 4.63 11.35
CA CYS A 58 -0.41 3.87 12.47
C CYS A 58 -0.75 2.38 12.34
N ILE A 59 -2.01 2.07 12.01
CA ILE A 59 -2.48 0.70 11.79
C ILE A 59 -1.90 0.12 10.50
N LEU A 60 -1.98 0.85 9.38
CA LEU A 60 -1.45 0.41 8.09
C LEU A 60 0.05 0.06 8.17
N LYS A 61 0.83 0.81 8.96
CA LYS A 61 2.25 0.54 9.20
C LYS A 61 2.48 -0.86 9.78
N VAL A 62 1.59 -1.36 10.64
CA VAL A 62 1.66 -2.71 11.18
C VAL A 62 1.42 -3.76 10.09
N TYR A 63 0.39 -3.60 9.28
CA TYR A 63 0.13 -4.48 8.14
C TYR A 63 1.27 -4.48 7.12
N LEU A 64 1.87 -3.31 6.87
CA LEU A 64 3.03 -3.19 6.00
C LEU A 64 4.26 -3.92 6.56
N ALA A 65 4.48 -3.85 7.88
CA ALA A 65 5.57 -4.58 8.52
C ALA A 65 5.39 -6.11 8.39
N ASP A 66 4.17 -6.60 8.61
CA ASP A 66 3.84 -8.02 8.40
C ASP A 66 4.03 -8.43 6.93
N ALA A 67 3.48 -7.65 6.00
CA ALA A 67 3.60 -7.90 4.57
C ALA A 67 5.06 -7.95 4.11
N CYS A 68 5.91 -7.06 4.64
CA CYS A 68 7.34 -7.07 4.34
C CYS A 68 7.99 -8.41 4.71
N LEU A 69 7.69 -8.94 5.90
CA LEU A 69 8.24 -10.22 6.35
C LEU A 69 7.67 -11.39 5.53
N SER A 70 6.34 -11.44 5.43
CA SER A 70 5.58 -12.51 4.80
C SER A 70 5.93 -12.66 3.31
N ALA A 71 6.10 -11.55 2.59
CA ALA A 71 6.40 -11.57 1.16
C ALA A 71 7.76 -12.20 0.82
N ILE A 72 8.81 -11.92 1.61
CA ILE A 72 10.14 -12.53 1.39
C ILE A 72 10.08 -14.04 1.61
N LEU A 73 9.49 -14.49 2.72
CA LEU A 73 9.40 -15.92 3.05
C LEU A 73 8.60 -16.69 2.00
N TRP A 74 7.50 -16.10 1.53
CA TRP A 74 6.67 -16.70 0.49
C TRP A 74 7.41 -16.78 -0.86
N SER A 75 8.07 -15.69 -1.27
CA SER A 75 8.87 -15.69 -2.50
C SER A 75 10.03 -16.67 -2.43
N MET A 76 10.74 -16.78 -1.31
CA MET A 76 11.80 -17.81 -1.14
C MET A 76 11.28 -19.24 -1.37
N LYS A 77 10.03 -19.52 -0.97
CA LYS A 77 9.42 -20.85 -1.08
C LYS A 77 8.85 -21.13 -2.47
N HIS A 78 8.26 -20.14 -3.12
CA HIS A 78 7.43 -20.35 -4.31
C HIS A 78 7.97 -19.68 -5.58
N TYR A 79 8.67 -18.55 -5.45
CA TYR A 79 9.16 -17.71 -6.56
C TYR A 79 10.52 -17.12 -6.18
N PRO A 80 11.57 -17.94 -6.00
CA PRO A 80 12.87 -17.49 -5.50
C PRO A 80 13.50 -16.39 -6.37
N GLU A 81 13.18 -16.36 -7.66
CA GLU A 81 13.58 -15.32 -8.61
C GLU A 81 13.05 -13.91 -8.23
N ASN A 82 11.95 -13.82 -7.48
CA ASN A 82 11.32 -12.56 -7.07
C ASN A 82 11.79 -12.06 -5.70
N VAL A 83 12.68 -12.77 -5.00
CA VAL A 83 13.11 -12.40 -3.65
C VAL A 83 13.78 -11.02 -3.62
N GLU A 84 14.59 -10.70 -4.62
CA GLU A 84 15.27 -9.40 -4.68
C GLU A 84 14.27 -8.25 -4.91
N GLU A 85 13.23 -8.49 -5.70
CA GLU A 85 12.15 -7.52 -5.87
C GLU A 85 11.41 -7.28 -4.55
N MET A 86 11.13 -8.34 -3.77
CA MET A 86 10.52 -8.19 -2.44
C MET A 86 11.40 -7.39 -1.48
N ARG A 87 12.73 -7.60 -1.52
CA ARG A 87 13.68 -6.79 -0.72
C ARG A 87 13.64 -5.32 -1.11
N ARG A 88 13.55 -5.02 -2.41
CA ARG A 88 13.42 -3.64 -2.91
C ARG A 88 12.15 -2.99 -2.37
N PHE A 89 11.01 -3.66 -2.45
CA PHE A 89 9.75 -3.14 -1.91
C PHE A 89 9.80 -2.92 -0.40
N ASN A 90 10.36 -3.86 0.36
CA ASN A 90 10.54 -3.69 1.81
C ASN A 90 11.43 -2.49 2.16
N SER A 91 12.49 -2.27 1.38
CA SER A 91 13.39 -1.14 1.60
C SER A 91 12.68 0.19 1.32
N GLN A 92 11.81 0.23 0.31
CA GLN A 92 10.98 1.40 0.02
C GLN A 92 10.00 1.69 1.16
N ILE A 93 9.30 0.67 1.67
CA ILE A 93 8.37 0.83 2.81
C ILE A 93 9.12 1.36 4.04
N GLN A 94 10.29 0.82 4.35
CA GLN A 94 11.13 1.30 5.45
C GLN A 94 11.45 2.79 5.27
N GLN A 95 11.92 3.20 4.09
CA GLN A 95 12.22 4.61 3.80
C GLN A 95 10.99 5.51 3.88
N ASP A 96 9.83 5.03 3.41
CA ASP A 96 8.58 5.77 3.46
C ASP A 96 8.20 6.16 4.89
N PHE A 97 8.41 5.27 5.85
CA PHE A 97 8.11 5.48 7.26
C PHE A 97 9.33 5.86 8.11
N ASP A 98 10.42 6.33 7.49
CA ASP A 98 11.68 6.71 8.17
C ASP A 98 12.19 5.58 9.09
N GLU A 99 12.45 4.41 8.51
CA GLU A 99 12.82 3.19 9.22
C GLU A 99 11.79 2.81 10.30
N PHE A 100 10.50 2.93 9.95
CA PHE A 100 9.34 2.71 10.84
C PHE A 100 9.26 3.65 12.07
N LYS A 101 10.09 4.70 12.15
CA LYS A 101 10.08 5.67 13.26
C LYS A 101 8.91 6.65 13.18
N LYS A 102 8.35 6.87 12.00
CA LYS A 102 7.19 7.75 11.80
C LYS A 102 5.91 6.95 11.69
N ASP A 103 4.81 7.57 12.11
CA ASP A 103 3.48 6.96 12.00
C ASP A 103 2.88 7.14 10.62
N GLU A 104 3.22 8.23 9.92
CA GLU A 104 2.80 8.50 8.55
C GLU A 104 3.97 8.50 7.56
N PRO A 105 3.73 8.23 6.26
CA PRO A 105 4.76 8.29 5.25
C PRO A 105 5.33 9.71 5.09
N ILE A 106 6.64 9.85 4.92
CA ILE A 106 7.33 11.15 4.79
C ILE A 106 6.85 12.00 3.60
N TRP A 107 6.17 11.38 2.65
CA TRP A 107 5.66 12.01 1.44
C TRP A 107 4.16 12.37 1.49
N ILE A 108 3.45 12.09 2.59
CA ILE A 108 1.98 12.28 2.68
C ILE A 108 1.54 13.73 2.41
N HIS A 109 2.39 14.71 2.78
CA HIS A 109 2.11 16.14 2.60
C HIS A 109 2.60 16.73 1.27
N LEU A 110 3.05 15.91 0.31
CA LEU A 110 3.59 16.42 -0.96
C LEU A 110 2.55 17.12 -1.83
N LEU A 111 1.30 16.64 -1.87
CA LEU A 111 0.23 17.26 -2.66
C LEU A 111 -0.31 18.58 -2.06
N ASN A 112 -0.06 18.80 -0.77
CA ASN A 112 -0.48 20.04 -0.10
C ASN A 112 0.47 21.22 -0.37
N ARG A 113 1.63 20.98 -1.01
CA ARG A 113 2.62 22.02 -1.34
C ARG A 113 2.41 22.70 -2.69
N THR A 114 1.44 22.25 -3.49
CA THR A 114 1.16 22.77 -4.83
C THR A 114 -0.07 23.68 -4.91
N LYS A 115 -0.43 24.36 -3.82
CA LYS A 115 -1.44 25.43 -3.82
C LYS A 115 -0.79 26.80 -3.68
#